data_AF-A0AA85ARX1-F1
#
_entry.id   AF-A0AA85ARX1-F1
#
_cell.length_a   1.000
_cell.length_b   1.000
_cell.length_c   1.000
_cell.angle_alpha   90.00
_cell.angle_beta   90.00
_cell.angle_gamma   90.00
#
_symmetry.space_group_name_H-M   'P 1'
#
loop_
_entity.id
_entity.type
_entity.pdbx_description
1 polymer ?
#
loop_
_entity_poly.entity_id
_entity_poly.type
_entity_poly.pdbx_seq_one_letter_code
_entity_poly.pdbx_strand_id
1 'polypeptide(L)'
;MVEISERIVEDYKCEPPPNHLLNTEIFWKMGCNKFIAVEPAEIYFDNISFRSQKSGIMKQFELKNISDRVTRLHILPPDTKYFRLSYKQPKCLVPGYSITCRLIFFPDKPSYYEDCIRVHTEDHENQLIVPIYAYPVIGDFEFPEFIEFPPTIIGKK
;
A
#
# COMPACT_ATOMS: atom_id res chain seq x y z
N MET A 1 -15.17 -38.60 42.98
CA MET A 1 -14.56 -38.12 41.72
C MET A 1 -15.40 -36.97 41.22
N VAL A 2 -14.92 -35.74 41.37
CA VAL A 2 -15.56 -34.55 40.78
C VAL A 2 -14.50 -33.95 39.87
N GLU A 3 -14.76 -34.01 38.56
CA GLU A 3 -13.95 -33.36 37.54
C GLU A 3 -14.09 -31.85 37.72
N ILE A 4 -12.96 -31.17 37.94
CA ILE A 4 -12.88 -29.72 37.92
C ILE A 4 -12.68 -29.34 36.46
N SER A 5 -13.78 -29.12 35.74
CA SER A 5 -13.77 -28.53 34.41
C SER A 5 -14.31 -27.11 34.49
N GLU A 6 -13.42 -26.12 34.56
CA GLU A 6 -13.64 -24.79 33.97
C GLU A 6 -12.34 -23.99 34.05
N ARG A 7 -11.76 -23.72 32.88
CA ARG A 7 -10.56 -22.90 32.73
C ARG A 7 -11.02 -21.44 32.74
N ILE A 8 -10.84 -20.74 33.86
CA ILE A 8 -11.35 -19.37 34.17
C ILE A 8 -10.51 -18.26 33.50
N VAL A 9 -9.62 -18.59 32.56
CA VAL A 9 -8.72 -17.59 31.95
C VAL A 9 -9.35 -17.14 30.64
N GLU A 10 -9.65 -15.83 30.51
CA GLU A 10 -9.98 -15.22 29.23
C GLU A 10 -8.92 -15.61 28.19
N ASP A 11 -9.35 -16.08 27.02
CA ASP A 11 -8.43 -16.36 25.92
C ASP A 11 -7.56 -15.12 25.69
N TYR A 12 -6.25 -15.28 25.89
CA TYR A 12 -5.28 -14.22 25.65
C TYR A 12 -5.42 -13.79 24.18
N LYS A 13 -5.82 -12.53 23.94
CA LYS A 13 -5.70 -11.96 22.60
C LYS A 13 -4.22 -11.87 22.27
N CYS A 14 -3.73 -12.77 21.43
CA CYS A 14 -2.41 -12.63 20.82
C CYS A 14 -2.47 -11.42 19.88
N GLU A 15 -2.12 -10.25 20.39
CA GLU A 15 -1.82 -9.11 19.54
C GLU A 15 -0.61 -9.47 18.67
N PRO A 16 -0.64 -9.13 17.37
CA PRO A 16 0.51 -9.39 16.51
C PRO A 16 1.74 -8.66 17.06
N PRO A 17 2.93 -9.27 16.98
CA PRO A 17 4.14 -8.62 17.47
C PRO A 17 4.32 -7.27 16.77
N PRO A 18 4.76 -6.23 17.50
CA PRO A 18 4.91 -4.89 16.94
C PRO A 18 5.91 -4.90 15.78
N ASN A 19 5.55 -4.25 14.67
CA ASN A 19 6.44 -4.10 13.53
C ASN A 19 7.41 -2.94 13.78
N HIS A 20 8.64 -3.26 14.17
CA HIS A 20 9.66 -2.27 14.50
C HIS A 20 9.94 -1.28 13.36
N LEU A 21 9.91 -1.71 12.10
CA LEU A 21 10.16 -0.82 10.95
C LEU A 21 9.13 0.31 10.85
N LEU A 22 7.86 0.03 11.15
CA LEU A 22 6.81 1.06 11.14
C LEU A 22 6.95 2.05 12.30
N ASN A 23 7.63 1.65 13.38
CA ASN A 23 7.82 2.49 14.57
C ASN A 23 9.10 3.34 14.49
N THR A 24 10.12 2.90 13.75
CA THR A 24 11.44 3.55 13.75
C THR A 24 11.79 4.26 12.45
N GLU A 25 11.26 3.80 11.31
CA GLU A 25 11.63 4.32 9.99
C GLU A 25 10.58 5.27 9.42
N ILE A 26 11.02 6.27 8.65
CA ILE A 26 10.15 7.25 8.01
C ILE A 26 10.10 6.96 6.51
N PHE A 27 8.91 6.66 6.00
CA PHE A 27 8.66 6.41 4.58
C PHE A 27 7.99 7.62 3.95
N TRP A 28 8.64 8.21 2.94
CA TRP A 28 8.12 9.43 2.31
C TRP A 28 8.51 9.57 0.84
N LYS A 29 9.61 8.93 0.42
CA LYS A 29 10.14 9.09 -0.92
C LYS A 29 9.30 8.30 -1.93
N MET A 30 8.83 8.95 -2.99
CA MET A 30 8.08 8.30 -4.07
C MET A 30 8.96 8.04 -5.29
N GLY A 31 8.65 6.97 -6.03
CA GLY A 31 9.32 6.62 -7.29
C GLY A 31 10.66 5.90 -7.12
N CYS A 32 11.70 6.58 -6.64
CA CYS A 32 13.03 5.97 -6.51
C CYS A 32 13.89 6.56 -5.39
N ASN A 33 14.79 5.74 -4.86
CA ASN A 33 15.87 6.15 -3.96
C ASN A 33 17.23 5.74 -4.55
N LYS A 34 18.31 5.76 -3.75
CA LYS A 34 19.64 5.41 -4.26
C LYS A 34 19.77 3.95 -4.75
N PHE A 35 18.95 3.05 -4.23
CA PHE A 35 19.05 1.62 -4.48
C PHE A 35 17.96 1.07 -5.38
N ILE A 36 16.72 1.45 -5.12
CA ILE A 36 15.52 0.87 -5.71
C ILE A 36 14.73 1.94 -6.46
N ALA A 37 14.26 1.58 -7.65
CA ALA A 37 13.23 2.28 -8.39
C ALA A 37 11.95 1.45 -8.44
N VAL A 38 10.82 2.12 -8.32
CA VAL A 38 9.47 1.55 -8.37
C VAL A 38 8.81 1.99 -9.68
N GLU A 39 8.23 1.04 -10.41
CA GLU A 39 7.51 1.30 -11.65
C GLU A 39 6.18 0.53 -11.70
N PRO A 40 5.01 1.20 -11.76
CA PRO A 40 4.81 2.65 -11.62
C PRO A 40 5.09 3.16 -10.19
N ALA A 41 5.38 4.45 -10.05
CA ALA A 41 5.62 5.09 -8.74
C ALA A 41 4.37 5.16 -7.86
N GLU A 42 3.19 5.20 -8.48
CA GLU A 42 1.87 5.26 -7.83
C GLU A 42 0.95 4.25 -8.49
N ILE A 43 0.06 3.64 -7.71
CA ILE A 43 -0.85 2.60 -8.18
C ILE A 43 -2.27 3.10 -8.06
N TYR A 44 -2.88 3.42 -9.20
CA TYR A 44 -4.30 3.75 -9.27
C TYR A 44 -5.09 2.50 -9.62
N PHE A 45 -6.19 2.22 -8.95
CA PHE A 45 -7.25 1.33 -9.43
C PHE A 45 -8.39 2.22 -9.93
N ASP A 46 -8.34 2.49 -11.23
CA ASP A 46 -9.34 3.21 -11.99
C ASP A 46 -10.38 2.24 -12.56
N ASN A 47 -11.53 2.77 -13.00
CA ASN A 47 -12.51 2.01 -13.77
C ASN A 47 -13.11 0.78 -13.07
N ILE A 48 -13.25 0.83 -11.74
CA ILE A 48 -13.71 -0.29 -10.92
C ILE A 48 -15.22 -0.50 -11.06
N SER A 49 -15.62 -1.56 -11.75
CA SER A 49 -17.01 -2.03 -11.74
C SER A 49 -17.28 -2.90 -10.51
N PHE A 50 -18.08 -2.43 -9.55
CA PHE A 50 -18.43 -3.16 -8.32
C PHE A 50 -19.34 -4.39 -8.54
N ARG A 51 -19.59 -4.79 -9.79
CA ARG A 51 -20.36 -6.00 -10.11
C ARG A 51 -19.51 -7.25 -9.85
N SER A 52 -19.74 -7.89 -8.70
CA SER A 52 -19.31 -9.24 -8.29
C SER A 52 -17.86 -9.60 -8.65
N GLN A 53 -16.90 -8.89 -8.06
CA GLN A 53 -15.48 -9.20 -8.20
C GLN A 53 -15.03 -10.23 -7.16
N LYS A 54 -15.52 -11.47 -7.26
CA LYS A 54 -15.07 -12.56 -6.36
C LYS A 54 -13.56 -12.82 -6.45
N SER A 55 -12.93 -12.49 -7.57
CA SER A 55 -11.48 -12.68 -7.81
C SER A 55 -10.61 -11.48 -7.42
N GLY A 56 -11.20 -10.34 -7.04
CA GLY A 56 -10.48 -9.07 -6.88
C GLY A 56 -9.93 -8.51 -8.20
N ILE A 57 -9.45 -7.26 -8.16
CA ILE A 57 -8.79 -6.59 -9.29
C ILE A 57 -7.29 -6.65 -9.07
N MET A 58 -6.52 -7.11 -10.05
CA MET A 58 -5.08 -7.20 -9.94
C MET A 58 -4.38 -6.10 -10.72
N LYS A 59 -3.41 -5.44 -10.10
CA LYS A 59 -2.39 -4.62 -10.76
C LYS A 59 -0.99 -5.15 -10.44
N GLN A 60 -0.03 -4.87 -11.32
CA GLN A 60 1.36 -5.26 -11.17
C GLN A 60 2.23 -4.00 -11.14
N PHE A 61 3.28 -4.07 -10.33
CA PHE A 61 4.34 -3.07 -10.29
C PHE A 61 5.68 -3.77 -10.09
N GLU A 62 6.76 -3.10 -10.46
CA GLU A 62 8.10 -3.63 -10.39
C GLU A 62 8.97 -2.83 -9.44
N LEU A 63 9.84 -3.54 -8.72
CA LEU A 63 10.91 -2.97 -7.91
C LEU A 63 12.24 -3.35 -8.55
N LYS A 64 12.97 -2.37 -9.07
CA LYS A 64 14.23 -2.57 -9.79
C LYS A 64 15.41 -2.04 -8.99
N ASN A 65 16.47 -2.83 -8.88
CA ASN A 65 17.73 -2.33 -8.34
C ASN A 65 18.44 -1.48 -9.39
N ILE A 66 18.57 -0.19 -9.09
CA ILE A 66 19.26 0.80 -9.92
C ILE A 66 20.67 1.14 -9.41
N SER A 67 21.06 0.63 -8.24
CA SER A 67 22.42 0.79 -7.74
C SER A 67 23.42 -0.15 -8.42
N ASP A 68 24.70 0.12 -8.17
CA ASP A 68 25.85 -0.67 -8.59
C ASP A 68 26.16 -1.85 -7.64
N ARG A 69 25.36 -2.05 -6.59
CA ARG A 69 25.60 -3.05 -5.55
C ARG A 69 24.41 -3.97 -5.34
N VAL A 70 24.68 -5.13 -4.76
CA VAL A 70 23.64 -6.07 -4.32
C VAL A 70 22.98 -5.49 -3.06
N THR A 71 21.66 -5.32 -3.09
CA THR A 71 20.91 -4.66 -2.01
C THR A 71 19.87 -5.59 -1.40
N ARG A 72 19.65 -5.46 -0.09
CA ARG A 72 18.51 -6.10 0.59
C ARG A 72 17.36 -5.11 0.69
N LEU A 73 16.15 -5.61 0.51
CA LEU A 73 14.94 -4.81 0.65
C LEU A 73 13.87 -5.56 1.42
N HIS A 74 13.11 -4.81 2.21
CA HIS A 74 11.97 -5.29 2.96
C HIS A 74 10.72 -4.57 2.45
N ILE A 75 9.74 -5.34 1.99
CA ILE A 75 8.47 -4.79 1.50
C ILE A 75 7.45 -5.00 2.60
N LEU A 76 6.91 -3.91 3.11
CA LEU A 76 5.82 -3.92 4.05
C LEU A 76 4.51 -3.85 3.26
N PRO A 77 3.58 -4.79 3.49
CA PRO A 77 2.31 -4.80 2.79
C PRO A 77 1.45 -3.57 3.17
N PRO A 78 0.40 -3.30 2.39
CA PRO A 78 -0.62 -2.32 2.76
C PRO A 78 -1.24 -2.63 4.14
N ASP A 79 -1.66 -1.60 4.86
CA ASP A 79 -2.18 -1.74 6.23
C ASP A 79 -3.65 -2.20 6.25
N THR A 80 -4.38 -1.92 5.17
CA THR A 80 -5.81 -2.22 5.10
C THR A 80 -6.08 -3.62 4.52
N LYS A 81 -7.22 -4.21 4.93
CA LYS A 81 -7.66 -5.53 4.45
C LYS A 81 -8.05 -5.60 2.97
N TYR A 82 -8.25 -4.44 2.33
CA TYR A 82 -8.77 -4.36 0.96
C TYR A 82 -7.69 -4.67 -0.07
N PHE A 83 -6.42 -4.44 0.26
CA PHE A 83 -5.31 -4.68 -0.64
C PHE A 83 -4.50 -5.88 -0.16
N ARG A 84 -4.28 -6.84 -1.06
CA ARG A 84 -3.44 -8.00 -0.82
C ARG A 84 -2.23 -7.94 -1.73
N LEU A 85 -1.06 -7.88 -1.11
CA LEU A 85 0.20 -7.86 -1.82
C LEU A 85 0.79 -9.28 -1.90
N SER A 86 1.19 -9.70 -3.10
CA SER A 86 1.82 -10.98 -3.37
C SER A 86 3.07 -10.77 -4.22
N TYR A 87 4.20 -11.31 -3.77
CA TYR A 87 5.46 -11.22 -4.48
C TYR A 87 6.40 -12.34 -4.02
N LYS A 88 7.44 -12.62 -4.81
CA LYS A 88 8.50 -13.54 -4.43
C LYS A 88 9.57 -12.77 -3.69
N GLN A 89 9.65 -12.92 -2.38
CA GLN A 89 10.67 -12.25 -1.57
C GLN A 89 12.07 -12.66 -2.06
N PRO A 90 12.88 -11.72 -2.57
CA PRO A 90 14.28 -11.98 -2.92
C PRO A 90 15.10 -12.18 -1.64
N LYS A 91 16.17 -12.98 -1.70
CA LYS A 91 17.19 -12.97 -0.65
C LYS A 91 18.04 -11.70 -0.73
N CYS A 92 18.35 -11.29 -1.96
CA CYS A 92 19.05 -10.07 -2.31
C CYS A 92 18.68 -9.71 -3.76
N LEU A 93 18.75 -8.43 -4.09
CA LEU A 93 18.48 -7.93 -5.44
C LEU A 93 19.79 -7.46 -6.06
N VAL A 94 20.21 -8.10 -7.15
CA VAL A 94 21.44 -7.74 -7.87
C VAL A 94 21.21 -6.50 -8.75
N PRO A 95 22.26 -5.72 -9.06
CA PRO A 95 22.16 -4.57 -9.96
C PRO A 95 21.44 -4.88 -11.27
N GLY A 96 20.48 -4.03 -11.65
CA GLY A 96 19.71 -4.16 -12.88
C GLY A 96 18.55 -5.16 -12.84
N TYR A 97 18.44 -5.99 -11.80
CA TYR A 97 17.35 -6.97 -11.66
C TYR A 97 16.09 -6.34 -11.07
N SER A 98 14.92 -6.83 -11.47
CA SER A 98 13.62 -6.39 -10.94
C SER A 98 12.82 -7.53 -10.29
N ILE A 99 11.94 -7.16 -9.37
CA ILE A 99 10.95 -8.05 -8.75
C ILE A 99 9.59 -7.54 -9.15
N THR A 100 8.79 -8.41 -9.77
CA THR A 100 7.40 -8.12 -10.05
C THR A 100 6.55 -8.41 -8.82
N CYS A 101 5.86 -7.40 -8.34
CA CYS A 101 4.89 -7.46 -7.26
C CYS A 101 3.46 -7.40 -7.81
N ARG A 102 2.57 -8.20 -7.23
CA ARG A 102 1.16 -8.29 -7.60
C ARG A 102 0.31 -7.73 -6.47
N LEU A 103 -0.45 -6.70 -6.76
CA LEU A 103 -1.37 -6.09 -5.81
C LEU A 103 -2.80 -6.44 -6.23
N ILE A 104 -3.56 -7.04 -5.33
CA ILE A 104 -4.95 -7.44 -5.57
C ILE A 104 -5.86 -6.62 -4.66
N PHE A 105 -6.84 -5.96 -5.26
CA PHE A 105 -7.83 -5.13 -4.59
C PHE A 105 -9.17 -5.85 -4.45
N PHE A 106 -9.72 -5.83 -3.24
CA PHE A 106 -11.00 -6.41 -2.85
C PHE A 106 -11.87 -5.31 -2.20
N PRO A 107 -12.66 -4.56 -2.97
CA PRO A 107 -13.54 -3.55 -2.41
C PRO A 107 -14.73 -4.19 -1.68
N ASP A 108 -15.06 -3.67 -0.50
CA ASP A 108 -16.30 -4.03 0.21
C ASP A 108 -17.49 -3.18 -0.27
N LYS A 109 -17.26 -1.92 -0.65
CA LYS A 109 -18.28 -0.90 -0.97
C LYS A 109 -17.79 0.05 -2.08
N PRO A 110 -18.68 0.72 -2.82
CA PRO A 110 -18.29 1.77 -3.77
C PRO A 110 -17.86 3.04 -3.03
N SER A 111 -16.59 3.11 -2.67
CA SER A 111 -16.01 4.22 -1.90
C SER A 111 -14.58 4.48 -2.35
N TYR A 112 -14.05 5.64 -1.97
CA TYR A 112 -12.63 5.94 -2.12
C TYR A 112 -11.81 5.12 -1.11
N TYR A 113 -10.75 4.48 -1.59
CA TYR A 113 -9.80 3.73 -0.77
C TYR A 113 -8.40 4.27 -1.02
N GLU A 114 -7.65 4.41 0.05
CA GLU A 114 -6.26 4.83 0.05
C GLU A 114 -5.46 3.92 0.95
N ASP A 115 -4.28 3.54 0.48
CA ASP A 115 -3.31 2.77 1.24
C ASP A 115 -1.91 3.02 0.66
N CYS A 116 -0.89 2.42 1.24
CA CYS A 116 0.46 2.50 0.70
C CYS A 116 1.25 1.23 0.93
N ILE A 117 2.16 0.92 0.01
CA ILE A 117 3.19 -0.10 0.21
C ILE A 117 4.46 0.64 0.63
N ARG A 118 5.12 0.16 1.69
CA ARG A 118 6.35 0.76 2.18
C ARG A 118 7.52 -0.15 1.83
N VAL A 119 8.55 0.41 1.22
CA VAL A 119 9.74 -0.33 0.79
C VAL A 119 10.93 0.20 1.56
N HIS A 120 11.41 -0.61 2.50
CA HIS A 120 12.59 -0.33 3.30
C HIS A 120 13.83 -0.87 2.59
N THR A 121 14.86 -0.05 2.55
CA THR A 121 16.16 -0.31 1.91
C THR A 121 17.29 0.12 2.85
N GLU A 122 18.52 -0.10 2.42
CA GLU A 122 19.73 0.36 3.12
C GLU A 122 19.88 1.91 3.13
N ASP A 123 19.03 2.65 2.39
CA ASP A 123 18.95 4.11 2.45
C ASP A 123 18.05 4.56 3.61
N HIS A 124 18.64 4.64 4.81
CA HIS A 124 17.93 4.99 6.05
C HIS A 124 17.22 6.35 6.02
N GLU A 125 17.64 7.27 5.15
CA GLU A 125 17.07 8.62 5.06
C GLU A 125 15.94 8.71 4.02
N ASN A 126 16.00 7.87 2.98
CA ASN A 126 15.08 7.94 1.84
C ASN A 126 14.37 6.60 1.62
N GLN A 127 13.62 6.17 2.64
CA GLN A 127 12.76 5.00 2.52
C GLN A 127 11.57 5.29 1.60
N LEU A 128 11.21 4.28 0.82
CA LEU A 128 10.27 4.43 -0.29
C LEU A 128 8.84 4.16 0.13
N ILE A 129 7.92 4.92 -0.43
CA ILE A 129 6.48 4.73 -0.34
C ILE A 129 5.89 4.61 -1.74
N VAL A 130 4.99 3.66 -1.92
CA VAL A 130 4.23 3.44 -3.15
C VAL A 130 2.76 3.67 -2.81
N PRO A 131 2.21 4.86 -3.11
CA PRO A 131 0.81 5.16 -2.84
C PRO A 131 -0.13 4.30 -3.66
N ILE A 132 -1.24 3.91 -3.05
CA ILE A 132 -2.31 3.16 -3.67
C ILE A 132 -3.60 3.96 -3.53
N TYR A 133 -4.25 4.19 -4.66
CA TYR A 133 -5.53 4.87 -4.73
C TYR A 133 -6.52 4.01 -5.48
N ALA A 134 -7.72 3.81 -4.93
CA ALA A 134 -8.80 3.14 -5.63
C ALA A 134 -10.08 3.95 -5.47
N TYR A 135 -10.73 4.27 -6.57
CA TYR A 135 -11.96 5.05 -6.56
C TYR A 135 -13.01 4.44 -7.49
N PRO A 136 -14.30 4.58 -7.13
CA PRO A 136 -15.37 4.09 -7.96
C PRO A 136 -15.48 4.91 -9.24
N VAL A 137 -15.89 4.26 -10.32
CA VAL A 137 -16.43 5.02 -11.47
C VAL A 137 -17.73 5.64 -11.02
N ILE A 138 -17.71 6.96 -10.86
CA ILE A 138 -18.93 7.76 -10.90
C ILE A 138 -19.36 7.72 -12.38
N GLY A 139 -20.62 7.37 -12.65
CA GLY A 139 -21.14 7.23 -14.01
C GLY A 139 -21.17 8.56 -14.78
N ASP A 140 -22.16 8.77 -15.64
CA ASP A 140 -22.31 10.01 -16.42
C ASP A 140 -22.45 11.23 -15.48
N PHE A 141 -21.34 11.83 -15.13
CA PHE A 141 -21.25 13.04 -14.35
C PHE A 141 -20.85 14.16 -15.31
N GLU A 142 -21.80 15.01 -15.66
CA GLU A 142 -21.54 16.21 -16.43
C GLU A 142 -20.78 17.20 -15.53
N PHE A 143 -19.45 17.12 -15.58
CA PHE A 143 -18.60 18.09 -14.89
C PHE A 143 -18.70 19.43 -15.61
N PRO A 144 -18.92 20.55 -14.91
CA PRO A 144 -18.96 21.85 -15.55
C PRO A 144 -17.60 22.16 -16.17
N GLU A 145 -17.57 22.59 -17.43
CA GLU A 145 -16.31 22.99 -18.10
C GLU A 145 -15.62 24.16 -17.39
N PHE A 146 -16.39 24.94 -16.63
CA PHE A 146 -15.89 26.13 -15.96
C PHE A 146 -16.51 26.29 -14.57
N ILE A 147 -15.66 26.60 -13.59
CA ILE A 147 -16.04 26.91 -12.21
C ILE A 147 -15.43 28.27 -11.87
N GLU A 148 -16.28 29.28 -11.68
CA GLU A 148 -15.86 30.57 -11.17
C GLU A 148 -15.91 30.58 -9.65
N PHE A 149 -14.77 30.86 -9.01
CA PHE A 149 -14.71 31.14 -7.58
C PHE A 149 -14.73 32.67 -7.37
N PRO A 150 -15.82 33.24 -6.83
CA PRO A 150 -15.89 34.68 -6.59
C PRO A 150 -14.90 35.12 -5.49
N PRO A 151 -14.50 36.40 -5.45
CA PRO A 151 -13.60 36.94 -4.42
C PRO A 151 -14.15 36.65 -3.02
N THR A 152 -13.48 35.76 -2.30
CA THR A 152 -13.87 35.35 -0.94
C THR A 152 -12.85 35.88 0.05
N ILE A 153 -13.30 36.64 1.04
CA ILE A 153 -12.44 37.19 2.08
C ILE A 153 -11.99 36.04 2.99
N ILE A 154 -10.69 35.74 2.98
CA ILE A 154 -10.08 34.74 3.87
C ILE A 154 -9.78 35.42 5.22
N GLY A 155 -10.14 34.77 6.34
CA GLY A 155 -9.73 35.22 7.68
C GLY A 155 -10.75 36.04 8.47
N LYS A 156 -12.02 35.63 8.52
CA LYS A 156 -12.88 36.03 9.65
C LYS A 156 -12.54 35.17 10.87
N LYS A 157 -12.18 35.86 11.96
CA LYS A 157 -11.89 35.27 13.27
C LYS A 157 -13.15 34.74 13.93
#